data_AF-A0A258CCU0-F1
#
_entry.id   AF-A0A258CCU0-F1
#
_cell.length_a   1.000
_cell.length_b   1.000
_cell.length_c   1.000
_cell.angle_alpha   90.00
_cell.angle_beta   90.00
_cell.angle_gamma   90.00
#
_symmetry.space_group_name_H-M   'P 1'
#
loop_
_entity.id
_entity.type
_entity.pdbx_description
1 polymer ?
#
loop_
_entity_poly.entity_id
_entity_poly.type
_entity_poly.pdbx_seq_one_letter_code
_entity_poly.pdbx_strand_id
1 'polypeptide(L)' 'MAWVGRSNRSKFREAVLAPLLTLELVAMTIPDKPNSSKQRYRLTEQGRAMREEVKE' A
#
# COMPACT_ATOMS: atom_id res chain seq x y z
N MET A 1 1.20 -10.75 2.07
CA MET A 1 0.29 -10.79 0.91
C MET A 1 -0.77 -11.88 1.03
N ALA A 2 -0.61 -12.88 1.91
CA ALA A 2 -1.59 -13.93 2.13
C ALA A 2 -3.01 -13.41 2.50
N TRP A 3 -3.10 -12.29 3.23
CA TRP A 3 -4.38 -11.68 3.61
C TRP A 3 -5.22 -11.14 2.43
N VAL A 4 -4.60 -10.87 1.28
CA VAL A 4 -5.31 -10.56 0.01
C VAL A 4 -5.38 -11.76 -0.92
N GLY A 5 -5.01 -12.96 -0.46
CA GLY A 5 -5.00 -14.17 -1.27
C GLY A 5 -3.98 -14.15 -2.43
N ARG A 6 -2.92 -13.32 -2.35
CA ARG A 6 -1.91 -13.21 -3.42
C ARG A 6 -0.53 -13.65 -2.94
N SER A 7 0.15 -14.45 -3.76
CA SER A 7 1.55 -14.88 -3.57
C SER A 7 2.52 -14.18 -4.51
N ASN A 8 2.08 -13.78 -5.72
CA ASN A 8 2.90 -13.09 -6.70
C ASN A 8 3.02 -11.59 -6.41
N ARG A 9 4.27 -11.11 -6.26
CA ARG A 9 4.58 -9.73 -5.90
C ARG A 9 4.19 -8.70 -6.96
N SER A 10 4.33 -9.01 -8.25
CA SER A 10 3.94 -8.11 -9.34
C SER A 10 2.43 -7.94 -9.36
N LYS A 11 1.67 -9.04 -9.24
CA LYS A 11 0.21 -8.99 -9.16
C LYS A 11 -0.31 -8.31 -7.90
N PHE A 12 0.37 -8.46 -6.77
CA PHE A 12 0.07 -7.66 -5.58
C PHE A 12 0.29 -6.17 -5.82
N ARG A 13 1.41 -5.80 -6.46
CA ARG A 13 1.73 -4.39 -6.73
C ARG A 13 0.68 -3.75 -7.64
N GLU A 14 0.33 -4.42 -8.73
CA GLU A 14 -0.66 -3.93 -9.72
C GLU A 14 -2.07 -3.85 -9.13
N ALA A 15 -2.54 -4.93 -8.50
CA ALA A 15 -3.95 -5.06 -8.14
C ALA A 15 -4.32 -4.48 -6.77
N VAL A 16 -3.34 -4.31 -5.88
CA VAL A 16 -3.60 -3.84 -4.50
C VAL A 16 -2.84 -2.55 -4.23
N LEU A 17 -1.53 -2.54 -4.46
CA LEU A 17 -0.70 -1.44 -4.00
C LEU A 17 -0.82 -0.18 -4.87
N ALA A 18 -0.88 -0.33 -6.19
CA ALA A 18 -0.99 0.79 -7.12
C ALA A 18 -2.28 1.59 -6.90
N PRO A 19 -3.48 0.99 -6.77
CA PRO A 19 -4.69 1.74 -6.42
C PRO A 19 -4.56 2.50 -5.10
N LEU A 20 -3.99 1.88 -4.05
CA LEU A 20 -3.83 2.53 -2.75
C LEU A 20 -2.85 3.72 -2.79
N LEU A 21 -1.83 3.65 -3.65
CA LEU A 21 -0.90 4.75 -3.89
C LEU A 21 -1.57 5.87 -4.69
N THR A 22 -2.35 5.53 -5.71
CA THR A 22 -3.10 6.51 -6.53
C THR A 22 -4.14 7.26 -5.70
N LEU A 23 -4.79 6.58 -4.75
CA LEU A 23 -5.75 7.18 -3.81
C LEU A 23 -5.07 7.88 -2.62
N GLU A 24 -3.74 7.94 -2.61
CA GLU A 24 -2.94 8.57 -1.55
C GLU A 24 -3.22 8.01 -0.15
N LEU A 25 -3.75 6.79 -0.04
CA LEU A 25 -4.04 6.12 1.24
C LEU A 25 -2.77 5.52 1.88
N VAL A 26 -1.81 5.14 1.03
CA VAL A 26 -0.49 4.67 1.45
C VAL A 26 0.59 5.43 0.71
N ALA A 27 1.75 5.57 1.35
CA ALA A 27 2.91 6.22 0.78
C ALA A 27 4.16 5.35 0.93
N MET A 28 5.09 5.50 -0.02
CA MET A 28 6.42 4.88 0.01
C MET A 28 7.27 5.51 1.11
N THR A 29 8.06 4.69 1.83
CA THR A 29 9.03 5.21 2.81
C THR A 29 10.34 5.64 2.18
N ILE A 30 10.70 5.07 1.02
CA ILE A 30 11.91 5.40 0.26
C ILE A 30 11.50 5.77 -1.17
N PRO A 31 11.01 7.00 -1.40
CA PRO A 31 10.54 7.41 -2.73
C PRO A 31 11.67 7.42 -3.78
N ASP A 32 12.90 7.76 -3.37
CA ASP A 32 14.06 7.85 -4.29
C ASP A 32 14.51 6.49 -4.85
N LYS A 33 14.13 5.38 -4.19
CA LYS A 33 14.49 4.02 -4.60
C LYS A 33 13.25 3.12 -4.58
N PRO A 34 12.33 3.26 -5.56
CA PRO A 34 11.04 2.57 -5.56
C PRO A 34 11.16 1.04 -5.66
N ASN A 35 12.24 0.55 -6.24
CA ASN A 35 12.53 -0.89 -6.40
C ASN A 35 13.45 -1.44 -5.30
N SER A 36 13.70 -0.68 -4.23
CA SER A 36 14.50 -1.14 -3.10
C SER A 36 13.88 -2.39 -2.45
N SER A 37 14.73 -3.38 -2.14
CA SER A 37 14.32 -4.54 -1.33
C SER A 37 13.88 -4.15 0.07
N LYS A 38 14.36 -3.00 0.56
CA LYS A 38 13.98 -2.40 1.85
C LYS A 38 12.76 -1.46 1.74
N GLN A 39 12.14 -1.34 0.57
CA GLN A 39 10.96 -0.49 0.42
C GLN A 39 9.84 -0.95 1.34
N ARG A 40 9.27 -0.01 2.09
CA ARG A 40 8.10 -0.21 2.93
C ARG A 40 7.03 0.82 2.56
N TYR A 41 5.82 0.56 3.02
CA TYR A 41 4.67 1.43 2.81
C TYR A 41 4.10 1.79 4.17
N ARG A 42 3.69 3.05 4.32
CA ARG A 42 3.01 3.56 5.52
C ARG A 42 1.65 4.11 5.14
N LEU A 43 0.69 4.04 6.05
CA LEU A 43 -0.59 4.74 5.90
C LEU A 43 -0.35 6.25 5.98
N THR A 44 -1.02 6.98 5.09
CA THR A 44 -1.13 8.44 5.15
C THR A 44 -2.22 8.84 6.14
N GLU A 45 -2.42 10.15 6.34
CA GLU A 45 -3.52 10.64 7.17
C GLU A 45 -4.89 10.22 6.62
N GLN A 46 -5.08 10.33 5.30
CA GLN A 46 -6.29 9.86 4.62
C GLN A 46 -6.49 8.35 4.78
N GLY A 47 -5.42 7.56 4.61
CA GLY A 47 -5.48 6.11 4.83
C GLY A 47 -5.81 5.73 6.28
N ARG A 48 -5.41 6.55 7.26
CA ARG A 48 -5.78 6.35 8.67
C ARG A 48 -7.23 6.71 8.92
N ALA A 49 -7.72 7.83 8.40
CA ALA A 49 -9.11 8.25 8.53
C ALA A 49 -10.06 7.18 7.96
N MET A 50 -9.82 6.73 6.73
CA MET A 50 -10.62 5.68 6.09
C MET A 50 -10.59 4.35 6.87
N ARG A 51 -9.47 4.01 7.49
CA ARG A 51 -9.38 2.79 8.30
C ARG A 51 -10.26 2.84 9.55
N GLU A 52 -10.42 4.02 10.15
CA GLU A 52 -11.31 4.19 11.29
C GLU A 52 -12.78 4.24 10.84
N GLU A 53 -13.10 4.80 9.67
CA GLU A 53 -14.46 4.72 9.07
C GLU A 53 -14.89 3.28 8.77
N VAL A 54 -13.98 2.43 8.27
CA VAL A 54 -14.30 1.02 7.92
C VAL A 54 -14.42 0.11 9.16
N LYS A 55 -14.04 0.60 10.34
CA LYS A 55 -14.15 -0.15 11.60
C LYS A 55 -15.54 -0.03 12.25
N GLU A 56 -16.34 0.96 11.84
CA GLU A 56 -17.77 1.07 12.20
C GLU A 56 -18.65 0.24 11.24
#